data_AF-A0A377LPE2-F1
#
_entry.id   AF-A0A377LPE2-F1
#
_cell.length_a   1.000
_cell.length_b   1.000
_cell.length_c   1.000
_cell.angle_alpha   90.00
_cell.angle_beta   90.00
_cell.angle_gamma   90.00
#
_symmetry.space_group_name_H-M   'P 1'
#
loop_
_entity.id
_entity.type
_entity.pdbx_description
1 polymer ?
#
loop_
_entity_poly.entity_id
_entity_poly.type
_entity_poly.pdbx_seq_one_letter_code
_entity_poly.pdbx_strand_id
1 'polypeptide(L)'
;MLPDYPRFEIAESFFNSVYCRLFDHRSLSPERLFIFSSQPERRFRTIPRPLAKDFFPDHGWEKLLHRVLTDLPLRLPWENKARDIGFIIAHLHESFGEEALSHCHLQVANELFYRNKAAWLVGKLVTPSATVPFLLPIHRTDDGELFVDTCLTTSAEASIVFGFARSYFMVYAPLPAALVEWLREILPGKTTAELYMAIGCQKHAKTESYREYCVMSPPPMSNLSKRPAFAAW
;
A
#
# COMPACT_ATOMS: atom_id res chain seq x y z
N MET A 1 10.18 23.36 -14.31
CA MET A 1 8.99 23.33 -13.43
C MET A 1 8.82 22.00 -12.69
N LEU A 2 9.00 20.83 -13.33
CA LEU A 2 8.94 19.52 -12.65
C LEU A 2 10.14 19.17 -11.74
N PRO A 3 11.39 19.61 -12.00
CA PRO A 3 12.54 19.22 -11.20
C PRO A 3 12.52 19.59 -9.71
N ASP A 4 11.62 20.47 -9.25
CA ASP A 4 11.50 20.80 -7.81
C ASP A 4 10.12 20.44 -7.26
N TYR A 5 9.27 19.80 -8.08
CA TYR A 5 7.91 19.44 -7.68
C TYR A 5 7.89 18.00 -7.11
N PRO A 6 7.47 17.81 -5.85
CA PRO A 6 7.59 16.52 -5.16
C PRO A 6 6.67 15.42 -5.73
N ARG A 7 5.55 15.79 -6.35
CA ARG A 7 4.57 14.86 -6.96
C ARG A 7 4.59 14.97 -8.49
N PHE A 8 5.79 14.98 -9.07
CA PHE A 8 5.97 15.19 -10.51
C PHE A 8 5.28 14.10 -11.33
N GLU A 9 5.24 12.86 -10.85
CA GLU A 9 4.65 11.70 -11.51
C GLU A 9 3.13 11.86 -11.73
N ILE A 10 2.45 12.42 -10.73
CA ILE A 10 1.02 12.73 -10.81
C ILE A 10 0.81 13.97 -11.67
N ALA A 11 1.70 14.96 -11.61
CA ALA A 11 1.62 16.16 -12.45
C ALA A 11 1.74 15.83 -13.95
N GLU A 12 2.63 14.91 -14.33
CA GLU A 12 2.73 14.38 -15.70
C GLU A 12 1.43 13.71 -16.13
N SER A 13 0.83 12.89 -15.26
CA SER A 13 -0.44 12.22 -15.54
C SER A 13 -1.61 13.20 -15.65
N PHE A 14 -1.59 14.28 -14.85
CA PHE A 14 -2.55 15.37 -14.96
C PHE A 14 -2.41 16.09 -16.30
N PHE A 15 -1.18 16.42 -16.72
CA PHE A 15 -0.91 17.00 -18.03
C PHE A 15 -1.45 16.09 -19.15
N ASN A 16 -1.15 14.80 -19.11
CA ASN A 16 -1.65 13.84 -20.10
C ASN A 16 -3.18 13.83 -20.15
N SER A 17 -3.84 13.90 -18.98
CA SER A 17 -5.31 13.96 -18.91
C SER A 17 -5.89 15.22 -19.54
N VAL A 18 -5.25 16.38 -19.33
CA VAL A 18 -5.66 17.65 -19.94
C VAL A 18 -5.45 17.60 -21.45
N TYR A 19 -4.29 17.14 -21.91
CA TYR A 19 -3.99 17.00 -23.33
C TYR A 19 -5.01 16.09 -24.03
N CYS A 20 -5.25 14.88 -23.50
CA CYS A 20 -6.23 13.95 -24.08
C CYS A 20 -7.64 14.55 -24.15
N ARG A 21 -8.03 15.38 -23.18
CA ARG A 21 -9.33 16.07 -23.19
C ARG A 21 -9.41 17.16 -24.26
N LEU A 22 -8.32 17.90 -24.50
CA LEU A 22 -8.28 18.95 -25.52
C LEU A 22 -8.24 18.39 -26.95
N PHE A 23 -7.60 17.24 -27.15
CA PHE A 23 -7.39 16.64 -28.47
C PHE A 23 -8.26 15.40 -28.73
N ASP A 24 -9.34 15.20 -27.97
CA ASP A 24 -10.30 14.10 -28.13
C ASP A 24 -9.63 12.71 -28.19
N HIS A 25 -8.58 12.53 -27.39
CA HIS A 25 -7.75 11.32 -27.31
C HIS A 25 -7.06 10.92 -28.64
N ARG A 26 -6.88 11.87 -29.56
CA ARG A 26 -6.19 11.67 -30.85
C ARG A 26 -4.75 12.16 -30.77
N SER A 27 -3.91 11.65 -31.68
CA SER A 27 -2.51 12.07 -31.85
C SER A 27 -1.63 11.95 -30.59
N LEU A 28 -1.75 10.82 -29.90
CA LEU A 28 -0.93 10.49 -28.74
C LEU A 28 0.48 10.09 -29.23
N SER A 29 1.48 10.95 -29.06
CA SER A 29 2.88 10.65 -29.36
C SER A 29 3.80 10.95 -28.18
N PRO A 30 4.94 10.24 -28.03
CA PRO A 30 5.90 10.50 -26.95
C PRO A 30 6.46 11.93 -26.91
N GLU A 31 6.45 12.62 -28.05
CA GLU A 31 6.91 14.02 -28.17
C GLU A 31 5.90 15.03 -27.57
N ARG A 32 4.63 14.63 -27.47
CA ARG A 32 3.51 15.50 -27.06
C ARG A 32 2.97 15.19 -25.67
N LEU A 33 3.30 14.02 -25.14
CA LEU A 33 2.77 13.46 -23.89
C LEU A 33 3.87 12.80 -23.08
N PHE A 34 3.70 12.80 -21.76
CA PHE A 34 4.56 12.06 -20.84
C PHE A 34 4.17 10.58 -20.82
N ILE A 35 4.39 9.88 -21.94
CA ILE A 35 4.19 8.43 -22.02
C ILE A 35 5.15 7.74 -21.05
N PHE A 36 6.42 8.13 -21.06
CA PHE A 36 7.41 7.77 -20.06
C PHE A 36 7.70 8.96 -19.14
N SER A 37 8.18 8.69 -17.92
CA SER A 37 8.55 9.74 -16.97
C SER A 37 9.70 10.58 -17.53
N SER A 38 9.59 11.90 -17.41
CA SER A 38 10.66 12.84 -17.76
C SER A 38 11.75 12.93 -16.69
N GLN A 39 11.46 12.41 -15.49
CA GLN A 39 12.34 12.48 -14.32
C GLN A 39 12.98 11.13 -14.00
N PRO A 40 14.21 11.11 -13.44
CA PRO A 40 14.88 9.88 -13.04
C PRO A 40 14.19 9.21 -11.84
N GLU A 41 14.15 7.88 -11.84
CA GLU A 41 13.46 7.05 -10.84
C GLU A 41 13.90 7.28 -9.38
N ARG A 42 15.10 7.80 -9.15
CA ARG A 42 15.74 7.84 -7.81
C ARG A 42 15.31 8.98 -6.89
N ARG A 43 14.28 9.76 -7.22
CA ARG A 43 13.90 10.96 -6.44
C ARG A 43 13.17 10.68 -5.12
N PHE A 44 12.75 9.45 -4.86
CA PHE A 44 12.01 9.11 -3.64
C PHE A 44 12.92 8.87 -2.40
N ARG A 45 14.23 9.11 -2.52
CA ARG A 45 15.22 8.81 -1.46
C ARG A 45 15.24 9.80 -0.29
N THR A 46 14.64 10.98 -0.44
CA THR A 46 14.58 11.97 0.65
C THR A 46 13.14 12.27 0.97
N ILE A 47 12.55 11.50 1.88
CA ILE A 47 11.18 11.71 2.34
C ILE A 47 11.22 12.82 3.39
N PRO A 48 10.58 14.00 3.17
CA PRO A 48 10.67 15.13 4.09
C PRO A 48 10.11 14.83 5.48
N ARG A 49 9.24 13.82 5.59
CA ARG A 49 8.65 13.32 6.82
C ARG A 49 8.65 11.80 6.80
N PRO A 50 9.03 11.12 7.89
CA PRO A 50 8.96 9.66 7.93
C PRO A 50 7.52 9.19 7.67
N LEU A 51 7.35 8.16 6.84
CA LEU A 51 6.03 7.57 6.53
C LEU A 51 5.57 6.59 7.60
N ALA A 52 6.51 6.06 8.38
CA ALA A 52 6.29 5.05 9.39
C ALA A 52 7.14 5.36 10.64
N LYS A 53 6.77 4.73 11.74
CA LYS A 53 7.51 4.77 13.01
C LYS A 53 7.95 3.36 13.38
N ASP A 54 9.18 3.25 13.87
CA ASP A 54 9.72 2.01 14.40
C ASP A 54 9.35 1.86 15.89
N PHE A 55 8.96 0.65 16.27
CA PHE A 55 8.59 0.26 17.62
C PHE A 55 9.38 -1.00 17.99
N PHE A 56 10.19 -0.90 19.05
CA PHE A 56 11.05 -1.97 19.53
C PHE A 56 10.46 -2.59 20.82
N PRO A 57 10.47 -3.93 20.96
CA PRO A 57 9.87 -4.60 22.12
C PRO A 57 10.79 -4.59 23.36
N ASP A 58 11.44 -3.46 23.66
CA ASP A 58 12.41 -3.31 24.77
C ASP A 58 11.82 -3.64 26.15
N HIS A 59 10.49 -3.54 26.27
CA HIS A 59 9.73 -3.86 27.47
C HIS A 59 8.67 -4.94 27.23
N GLY A 60 8.82 -5.74 26.17
CA GLY A 60 7.90 -6.80 25.77
C GLY A 60 6.85 -6.36 24.74
N TRP A 61 6.33 -7.35 24.02
CA TRP A 61 5.35 -7.18 22.94
C TRP A 61 4.01 -6.60 23.39
N GLU A 62 3.57 -6.94 24.61
CA GLU A 62 2.33 -6.41 25.19
C GLU A 62 2.36 -4.89 25.33
N LYS A 63 3.42 -4.34 25.93
CA LYS A 63 3.58 -2.89 26.10
C LYS A 63 3.77 -2.19 24.77
N LEU A 64 4.48 -2.81 23.83
CA LEU A 64 4.64 -2.31 22.47
C LEU A 64 3.29 -2.15 21.78
N LEU A 65 2.47 -3.20 21.74
CA LEU A 65 1.17 -3.17 21.08
C LEU A 65 0.19 -2.23 21.79
N HIS A 66 0.25 -2.14 23.12
CA HIS A 66 -0.50 -1.14 23.87
C HIS A 66 -0.17 0.28 23.41
N ARG A 67 1.11 0.59 23.22
CA ARG A 67 1.56 1.90 22.71
C ARG A 67 1.09 2.12 21.28
N VAL A 68 1.30 1.14 20.39
CA VAL A 68 0.88 1.23 18.98
C VAL A 68 -0.61 1.53 18.86
N LEU A 69 -1.48 0.81 19.58
CA LEU A 69 -2.93 1.02 19.53
C LEU A 69 -3.38 2.31 20.23
N THR A 70 -2.60 2.83 21.17
CA THR A 70 -2.91 4.08 21.88
C THR A 70 -2.45 5.32 21.10
N ASP A 71 -1.39 5.20 20.30
CA ASP A 71 -0.88 6.26 19.44
C ASP A 71 -1.79 6.52 18.21
N LEU A 72 -2.82 5.69 18.00
CA LEU A 72 -3.76 5.85 16.90
C LEU A 72 -4.65 7.09 17.08
N PRO A 73 -4.97 7.83 16.00
CA PRO A 73 -5.79 9.05 16.06
C PRO A 73 -7.30 8.76 16.26
N LEU A 74 -7.68 7.54 16.60
CA LEU A 74 -9.07 7.13 16.78
C LEU A 74 -9.59 7.58 18.15
N ARG A 75 -10.71 8.32 18.16
CA ARG A 75 -11.28 8.94 19.37
C ARG A 75 -12.38 8.10 20.05
N LEU A 76 -12.52 6.85 19.66
CA LEU A 76 -13.53 5.93 20.20
C LEU A 76 -12.90 5.02 21.27
N PRO A 77 -13.69 4.58 22.27
CA PRO A 77 -13.22 3.62 23.26
C PRO A 77 -12.97 2.26 22.60
N TRP A 78 -12.12 1.46 23.24
CA TRP A 78 -11.88 0.07 22.87
C TRP A 78 -12.82 -0.83 23.66
N GLU A 79 -13.43 -1.83 23.01
CA GLU A 79 -14.28 -2.82 23.68
C GLU A 79 -13.44 -3.60 24.71
N ASN A 80 -12.35 -4.21 24.24
CA ASN A 80 -11.37 -4.86 25.12
C ASN A 80 -9.97 -4.88 24.50
N LYS A 81 -9.22 -3.80 24.73
CA LYS A 81 -7.86 -3.63 24.18
C LYS A 81 -6.89 -4.74 24.62
N ALA A 82 -6.96 -5.17 25.87
CA ALA A 82 -6.03 -6.18 26.42
C ALA A 82 -6.28 -7.56 25.79
N ARG A 83 -7.55 -7.93 25.59
CA ARG A 83 -7.94 -9.16 24.88
C ARG A 83 -7.37 -9.18 23.47
N ASP A 84 -7.59 -8.10 22.72
CA ASP A 84 -7.15 -8.01 21.32
C ASP A 84 -5.63 -8.07 21.21
N ILE A 85 -4.90 -7.42 22.12
CA ILE A 85 -3.44 -7.53 22.21
C ILE A 85 -3.00 -8.96 22.50
N GLY A 86 -3.69 -9.66 23.42
CA GLY A 86 -3.45 -11.07 23.71
C GLY A 86 -3.59 -11.96 22.47
N PHE A 87 -4.62 -11.73 21.64
CA PHE A 87 -4.80 -12.46 20.38
C PHE A 87 -3.69 -12.18 19.37
N ILE A 88 -3.29 -10.91 19.22
CA ILE A 88 -2.18 -10.55 18.32
C ILE A 88 -0.89 -11.25 18.76
N ILE A 89 -0.57 -11.23 20.06
CA ILE A 89 0.63 -11.86 20.62
C ILE A 89 0.59 -13.37 20.41
N ALA A 90 -0.54 -14.02 20.69
CA ALA A 90 -0.71 -15.45 20.46
C ALA A 90 -0.45 -15.84 18.99
N HIS A 91 -1.03 -15.08 18.05
CA HIS A 91 -0.81 -15.28 16.61
C HIS A 91 0.66 -15.10 16.21
N LEU A 92 1.32 -14.07 16.75
CA LEU A 92 2.74 -13.83 16.48
C LEU A 92 3.60 -14.98 17.02
N HIS A 93 3.36 -15.45 18.25
CA HIS A 93 4.10 -16.57 18.83
C HIS A 93 3.90 -17.86 18.04
N GLU A 94 2.67 -18.14 17.58
CA GLU A 94 2.38 -19.30 16.74
C GLU A 94 3.07 -19.21 15.38
N SER A 95 3.10 -18.02 14.77
CA SER A 95 3.64 -17.80 13.43
C SER A 95 5.18 -17.78 13.38
N PHE A 96 5.84 -17.22 14.41
CA PHE A 96 7.28 -16.93 14.38
C PHE A 96 8.08 -17.61 15.50
N GLY A 97 7.42 -18.07 16.57
CA GLY A 97 8.09 -18.56 17.78
C GLY A 97 8.61 -17.42 18.68
N GLU A 98 8.75 -17.73 19.97
CA GLU A 98 9.16 -16.75 20.99
C GLU A 98 10.59 -16.25 20.79
N GLU A 99 11.53 -17.14 20.46
CA GLU A 99 12.93 -16.78 20.25
C GLU A 99 13.12 -15.80 19.10
N ALA A 100 12.52 -16.07 17.93
CA ALA A 100 12.62 -15.18 16.78
C ALA A 100 11.98 -13.82 17.06
N LEU A 101 10.85 -13.78 17.76
CA LEU A 101 10.16 -12.54 18.11
C LEU A 101 10.97 -11.60 19.00
N SER A 102 11.90 -12.13 19.79
CA SER A 102 12.79 -11.31 20.64
C SER A 102 13.75 -10.43 19.83
N HIS A 103 14.01 -10.81 18.57
CA HIS A 103 14.85 -10.06 17.63
C HIS A 103 14.05 -9.30 16.57
N CYS A 104 12.72 -9.29 16.69
CA CYS A 104 11.84 -8.60 15.76
C CYS A 104 11.45 -7.21 16.27
N HIS A 105 11.10 -6.31 15.35
CA HIS A 105 10.50 -5.02 15.67
C HIS A 105 9.40 -4.67 14.66
N LEU A 106 8.52 -3.73 15.02
CA LEU A 106 7.48 -3.25 14.11
C LEU A 106 7.90 -1.93 13.48
N GLN A 107 7.57 -1.77 12.20
CA GLN A 107 7.54 -0.47 11.55
C GLN A 107 6.11 -0.20 11.07
N VAL A 108 5.41 0.73 11.73
CA VAL A 108 3.98 0.99 11.51
C VAL A 108 3.79 2.28 10.73
N ALA A 109 2.97 2.26 9.68
CA ALA A 109 2.63 3.46 8.92
C ALA A 109 1.98 4.51 9.84
N ASN A 110 2.34 5.77 9.63
CA ASN A 110 1.81 6.88 10.43
C ASN A 110 0.30 7.11 10.20
N GLU A 111 -0.21 6.70 9.04
CA GLU A 111 -1.57 6.93 8.60
C GLU A 111 -2.33 5.61 8.51
N LEU A 112 -3.59 5.61 8.94
CA LEU A 112 -4.49 4.48 8.79
C LEU A 112 -5.05 4.42 7.36
N PHE A 113 -5.30 3.19 6.90
CA PHE A 113 -5.86 2.91 5.58
C PHE A 113 -7.35 2.60 5.76
N TYR A 114 -8.23 3.51 5.34
CA TYR A 114 -9.67 3.35 5.53
C TYR A 114 -10.31 2.67 4.34
N ARG A 115 -11.16 1.68 4.61
CA ARG A 115 -11.99 1.03 3.58
C ARG A 115 -13.27 0.48 4.18
N ASN A 116 -14.41 0.89 3.62
CA ASN A 116 -15.73 0.50 4.09
C ASN A 116 -15.90 0.77 5.60
N LYS A 117 -16.14 -0.27 6.41
CA LYS A 117 -16.35 -0.19 7.85
C LYS A 117 -15.07 -0.38 8.68
N ALA A 118 -13.91 -0.50 8.04
CA ALA A 118 -12.65 -0.84 8.70
C ALA A 118 -11.60 0.27 8.53
N ALA A 119 -10.86 0.52 9.60
CA ALA A 119 -9.62 1.29 9.58
C ALA A 119 -8.45 0.31 9.71
N TRP A 120 -7.56 0.28 8.72
CA TRP A 120 -6.45 -0.67 8.70
C TRP A 120 -5.19 -0.01 9.21
N LEU A 121 -4.61 -0.61 10.25
CA LEU A 121 -3.22 -0.37 10.62
C LEU A 121 -2.36 -1.22 9.70
N VAL A 122 -1.47 -0.56 8.96
CA VAL A 122 -0.55 -1.20 8.02
C VAL A 122 0.86 -1.03 8.57
N GLY A 123 1.54 -2.13 8.78
CA GLY A 123 2.91 -2.15 9.26
C GLY A 123 3.73 -3.27 8.63
N LYS A 124 4.97 -3.31 9.04
CA LYS A 124 5.96 -4.33 8.74
C LYS A 124 6.41 -4.94 10.05
N LEU A 125 6.44 -6.26 10.10
CA LEU A 125 7.19 -6.99 11.11
C LEU A 125 8.56 -7.27 10.50
N VAL A 126 9.58 -6.61 11.05
CA VAL A 126 10.96 -6.78 10.61
C VAL A 126 11.58 -7.87 11.47
N THR A 127 11.89 -9.01 10.84
CA THR A 127 12.56 -10.14 11.47
C THR A 127 14.03 -10.20 11.04
N PRO A 128 14.89 -10.99 11.71
CA PRO A 128 16.28 -11.17 11.29
C PRO A 128 16.44 -11.74 9.87
N SER A 129 15.44 -12.48 9.38
CA SER A 129 15.50 -13.18 8.09
C SER A 129 14.74 -12.47 6.98
N ALA A 130 13.67 -11.75 7.30
CA ALA A 130 12.81 -11.12 6.31
C ALA A 130 11.99 -9.97 6.90
N THR A 131 11.44 -9.14 6.02
CA THR A 131 10.38 -8.19 6.39
C THR A 131 9.05 -8.77 5.91
N VAL A 132 8.11 -8.95 6.83
CA VAL A 132 6.79 -9.51 6.53
C VAL A 132 5.70 -8.47 6.82
N PRO A 133 4.53 -8.57 6.16
CA PRO A 133 3.41 -7.69 6.45
C PRO A 133 2.97 -7.82 7.91
N PHE A 134 2.44 -6.73 8.47
CA PHE A 134 1.73 -6.73 9.75
C PHE A 134 0.50 -5.86 9.61
N LEU A 135 -0.66 -6.47 9.36
CA LEU A 135 -1.90 -5.76 9.06
C LEU A 135 -2.94 -6.04 10.14
N LEU A 136 -3.49 -4.98 10.72
CA LEU A 136 -4.56 -5.07 11.72
C LEU A 136 -5.81 -4.30 11.22
N PRO A 137 -6.87 -4.99 10.77
CA PRO A 137 -8.16 -4.36 10.56
C PRO A 137 -8.81 -4.01 11.90
N ILE A 138 -9.06 -2.72 12.10
CA ILE A 138 -9.78 -2.18 13.24
C ILE A 138 -11.23 -1.95 12.81
N HIS A 139 -12.12 -2.65 13.49
CA HIS A 139 -13.55 -2.57 13.29
C HIS A 139 -14.23 -1.84 14.43
N ARG A 140 -15.50 -1.52 14.21
CA ARG A 140 -16.38 -0.87 15.18
C ARG A 140 -17.55 -1.80 15.47
N THR A 141 -17.83 -2.04 16.75
CA THR A 141 -19.02 -2.77 17.21
C THR A 141 -20.29 -1.95 16.97
N ASP A 142 -21.46 -2.58 17.06
CA ASP A 142 -22.74 -1.87 16.94
C ASP A 142 -22.91 -0.82 18.07
N ASP A 143 -22.35 -1.08 19.25
CA ASP A 143 -22.30 -0.15 20.39
C ASP A 143 -21.28 0.98 20.22
N GLY A 144 -20.45 0.91 19.18
CA GLY A 144 -19.53 1.96 18.79
C GLY A 144 -18.14 1.90 19.41
N GLU A 145 -17.77 0.73 19.90
CA GLU A 145 -16.45 0.45 20.46
C GLU A 145 -15.52 -0.15 19.41
N LEU A 146 -14.21 0.08 19.58
CA LEU A 146 -13.17 -0.42 18.68
C LEU A 146 -12.69 -1.79 19.11
N PHE A 147 -12.42 -2.64 18.12
CA PHE A 147 -11.72 -3.91 18.32
C PHE A 147 -10.84 -4.23 17.11
N VAL A 148 -9.77 -5.00 17.34
CA VAL A 148 -8.97 -5.58 16.26
C VAL A 148 -9.56 -6.93 15.88
N ASP A 149 -9.96 -7.08 14.61
CA ASP A 149 -10.63 -8.30 14.15
C ASP A 149 -9.65 -9.47 13.94
N THR A 150 -8.45 -9.19 13.41
CA THR A 150 -7.43 -10.21 13.15
C THR A 150 -6.03 -9.60 13.01
N CYS A 151 -5.00 -10.45 12.93
CA CYS A 151 -3.63 -10.08 12.63
C CYS A 151 -3.17 -10.86 11.40
N LEU A 152 -2.83 -10.16 10.31
CA LEU A 152 -2.37 -10.78 9.07
C LEU A 152 -0.87 -10.54 8.90
N THR A 153 -0.12 -11.63 8.74
CA THR A 153 1.35 -11.62 8.74
C THR A 153 1.95 -12.20 7.46
N THR A 154 1.13 -12.66 6.51
CA THR A 154 1.61 -13.26 5.27
C THR A 154 1.46 -12.33 4.05
N SER A 155 2.36 -12.47 3.08
CA SER A 155 2.31 -11.76 1.81
C SER A 155 1.07 -12.13 0.97
N ALA A 156 0.58 -13.36 1.10
CA ALA A 156 -0.64 -13.82 0.44
C ALA A 156 -1.87 -13.07 0.96
N GLU A 157 -2.03 -12.99 2.29
CA GLU A 157 -3.11 -12.24 2.93
C GLU A 157 -3.03 -10.75 2.58
N ALA A 158 -1.84 -10.16 2.67
CA ALA A 158 -1.61 -8.77 2.29
C ALA A 158 -2.00 -8.53 0.81
N SER A 159 -1.62 -9.43 -0.10
CA SER A 159 -1.97 -9.30 -1.52
C SER A 159 -3.49 -9.31 -1.76
N ILE A 160 -4.24 -10.12 -0.99
CA ILE A 160 -5.71 -10.17 -1.03
C ILE A 160 -6.32 -8.88 -0.45
N VAL A 161 -5.80 -8.41 0.69
CA VAL A 161 -6.24 -7.15 1.32
C VAL A 161 -6.05 -5.97 0.38
N PHE A 162 -4.93 -5.91 -0.32
CA PHE A 162 -4.61 -4.90 -1.33
C PHE A 162 -5.00 -5.36 -2.76
N GLY A 163 -5.93 -6.30 -2.89
CA GLY A 163 -6.35 -6.90 -4.15
C GLY A 163 -7.09 -5.93 -5.08
N PHE A 164 -6.90 -6.09 -6.39
CA PHE A 164 -7.55 -5.26 -7.42
C PHE A 164 -9.09 -5.37 -7.42
N ALA A 165 -9.62 -6.50 -6.92
CA ALA A 165 -11.06 -6.77 -6.84
C ALA A 165 -11.75 -6.05 -5.68
N ARG A 166 -11.03 -5.22 -4.92
CA ARG A 166 -11.54 -4.46 -3.78
C ARG A 166 -11.53 -2.96 -4.10
N SER A 167 -12.39 -2.22 -3.39
CA SER A 167 -12.34 -0.76 -3.39
C SER A 167 -10.97 -0.27 -2.91
N TYR A 168 -10.56 0.89 -3.44
CA TYR A 168 -9.32 1.54 -3.05
C TYR A 168 -9.33 1.93 -1.58
N PHE A 169 -8.16 1.95 -0.95
CA PHE A 169 -8.00 2.52 0.37
C PHE A 169 -8.05 4.05 0.29
N MET A 170 -8.68 4.65 1.29
CA MET A 170 -8.54 6.06 1.58
C MET A 170 -7.43 6.21 2.62
N VAL A 171 -6.30 6.76 2.20
CA VAL A 171 -5.13 6.99 3.05
C VAL A 171 -4.60 8.40 2.79
N TYR A 172 -4.15 9.09 3.83
CA TYR A 172 -3.51 10.39 3.68
C TYR A 172 -2.07 10.20 3.20
N ALA A 173 -1.79 10.56 1.95
CA ALA A 173 -0.46 10.38 1.34
C ALA A 173 0.03 11.69 0.69
N PRO A 174 0.77 12.55 1.43
CA PRO A 174 1.33 13.79 0.88
C PRO A 174 2.30 13.57 -0.28
N LEU A 175 2.99 12.43 -0.25
CA LEU A 175 3.92 11.94 -1.26
C LEU A 175 3.57 10.48 -1.61
N PRO A 176 2.62 10.25 -2.54
CA PRO A 176 2.11 8.92 -2.87
C PRO A 176 3.19 7.94 -3.33
N ALA A 177 4.17 8.41 -4.11
CA ALA A 177 5.26 7.58 -4.59
C ALA A 177 6.12 6.98 -3.46
N ALA A 178 6.39 7.75 -2.40
CA ALA A 178 7.13 7.25 -1.26
C ALA A 178 6.33 6.18 -0.48
N LEU A 179 5.00 6.34 -0.40
CA LEU A 179 4.12 5.33 0.17
C LEU A 179 4.09 4.05 -0.68
N VAL A 180 4.04 4.18 -2.01
CA VAL A 180 4.12 3.05 -2.94
C VAL A 180 5.42 2.27 -2.76
N GLU A 181 6.57 2.96 -2.69
CA GLU A 181 7.85 2.29 -2.46
C GLU A 181 7.92 1.62 -1.09
N TRP A 182 7.37 2.26 -0.05
CA TRP A 182 7.29 1.63 1.29
C TRP A 182 6.41 0.36 1.28
N LEU A 183 5.29 0.37 0.55
CA LEU A 183 4.38 -0.77 0.40
C LEU A 183 4.98 -1.92 -0.43
N ARG A 184 5.93 -1.64 -1.32
CA ARG A 184 6.53 -2.63 -2.22
C ARG A 184 7.19 -3.79 -1.45
N GLU A 185 7.77 -3.51 -0.29
CA GLU A 185 8.38 -4.54 0.57
C GLU A 185 7.36 -5.55 1.11
N ILE A 186 6.13 -5.12 1.41
CA ILE A 186 5.06 -6.00 1.92
C ILE A 186 4.17 -6.57 0.83
N LEU A 187 4.24 -6.02 -0.39
CA LEU A 187 3.45 -6.42 -1.56
C LEU A 187 4.36 -6.66 -2.77
N PRO A 188 5.34 -7.59 -2.69
CA PRO A 188 6.35 -7.78 -3.74
C PRO A 188 5.77 -8.25 -5.08
N GLY A 189 4.59 -8.89 -5.06
CA GLY A 189 3.93 -9.38 -6.27
C GLY A 189 3.09 -8.34 -7.02
N LYS A 190 2.94 -7.12 -6.48
CA LYS A 190 2.11 -6.09 -7.11
C LYS A 190 2.92 -5.16 -7.99
N THR A 191 2.36 -4.79 -9.14
CA THR A 191 2.99 -3.81 -10.02
C THR A 191 2.88 -2.40 -9.45
N THR A 192 3.67 -1.45 -9.98
CA THR A 192 3.61 -0.05 -9.55
C THR A 192 2.22 0.52 -9.78
N ALA A 193 1.58 0.18 -10.90
CA ALA A 193 0.22 0.58 -11.18
C ALA A 193 -0.78 0.03 -10.15
N GLU A 194 -0.66 -1.23 -9.76
CA GLU A 194 -1.53 -1.84 -8.74
C GLU A 194 -1.38 -1.19 -7.37
N LEU A 195 -0.16 -0.84 -6.97
CA LEU A 195 0.09 -0.13 -5.71
C LEU A 195 -0.54 1.27 -5.73
N TYR A 196 -0.42 2.02 -6.82
CA TYR A 196 -1.10 3.32 -6.97
C TYR A 196 -2.62 3.19 -6.97
N MET A 197 -3.18 2.14 -7.58
CA MET A 197 -4.62 1.88 -7.47
C MET A 197 -5.01 1.63 -6.02
N ALA A 198 -4.25 0.80 -5.29
CA ALA A 198 -4.59 0.43 -3.93
C ALA A 198 -4.70 1.64 -2.97
N ILE A 199 -3.91 2.69 -3.19
CA ILE A 199 -3.95 3.95 -2.42
C ILE A 199 -4.88 5.03 -3.00
N GLY A 200 -5.71 4.69 -4.01
CA GLY A 200 -6.73 5.58 -4.58
C GLY A 200 -6.28 6.47 -5.74
N CYS A 201 -5.04 6.32 -6.22
CA CYS A 201 -4.49 7.11 -7.33
C CYS A 201 -4.84 6.52 -8.72
N GLN A 202 -6.11 6.21 -8.96
CA GLN A 202 -6.59 5.48 -10.16
C GLN A 202 -6.15 6.11 -11.49
N LYS A 203 -6.22 7.44 -11.63
CA LYS A 203 -5.83 8.12 -12.88
C LYS A 203 -4.33 7.98 -13.18
N HIS A 204 -3.50 8.05 -12.14
CA HIS A 204 -2.07 7.86 -12.30
C HIS A 204 -1.73 6.39 -12.56
N ALA A 205 -2.44 5.47 -11.88
CA ALA A 205 -2.31 4.04 -12.15
C ALA A 205 -2.60 3.69 -13.61
N LYS A 206 -3.56 4.35 -14.27
CA LYS A 206 -3.78 4.18 -15.72
C LYS A 206 -2.54 4.53 -16.55
N THR A 207 -1.83 5.60 -16.20
CA THR A 207 -0.57 5.98 -16.85
C THR A 207 0.50 4.90 -16.63
N GLU A 208 0.66 4.43 -15.39
CA GLU A 208 1.62 3.37 -15.05
C GLU A 208 1.29 2.03 -15.72
N SER A 209 0.02 1.61 -15.74
CA SER A 209 -0.40 0.40 -16.45
C SER A 209 -0.09 0.46 -17.94
N TYR A 210 -0.23 1.63 -18.55
CA TYR A 210 0.14 1.82 -19.96
C TYR A 210 1.66 1.73 -20.17
N ARG A 211 2.46 2.33 -19.26
CA ARG A 211 3.92 2.21 -19.25
C ARG A 211 4.35 0.74 -19.13
N GLU A 212 3.78 0.01 -18.19
CA GLU A 212 4.04 -1.42 -17.97
C GLU A 212 3.70 -2.26 -19.21
N TYR A 213 2.57 -1.98 -19.87
CA TYR A 213 2.19 -2.64 -21.12
C TYR A 213 3.19 -2.38 -22.25
N CYS A 214 3.65 -1.14 -22.42
CA CYS A 214 4.64 -0.79 -23.44
C CYS A 214 5.98 -1.49 -23.22
N VAL A 215 6.41 -1.67 -21.96
CA VAL A 215 7.64 -2.40 -21.62
C VAL A 215 7.49 -3.90 -21.91
N MET A 216 6.32 -4.48 -21.66
CA MET A 216 6.05 -5.91 -21.88
C MET A 216 5.84 -6.27 -23.35
N SER A 217 5.42 -5.31 -24.19
CA SER A 217 5.19 -5.50 -25.63
C SER A 217 6.09 -4.59 -26.48
N PRO A 218 7.42 -4.80 -26.47
CA PRO A 218 8.31 -4.08 -27.37
C PRO A 218 8.06 -4.55 -28.82
N PRO A 219 8.07 -3.63 -29.81
CA PRO A 219 7.88 -4.02 -31.21
C PRO A 219 8.97 -5.00 -31.70
N PRO A 220 8.62 -6.00 -32.55
CA PRO A 220 7.34 -6.19 -33.20
C PRO A 220 6.31 -6.90 -32.29
N MET A 221 5.09 -6.36 -32.25
CA MET A 221 3.98 -6.89 -31.45
C MET A 221 3.78 -8.37 -31.74
N SER A 222 3.79 -9.21 -30.71
CA SER A 222 3.14 -10.52 -30.80
C SER A 222 1.68 -10.29 -31.20
N ASN A 223 1.20 -11.07 -32.18
CA ASN A 223 -0.17 -10.93 -32.67
C ASN A 223 -1.15 -10.98 -31.49
N LEU A 224 -1.96 -9.93 -31.33
CA LEU A 224 -3.05 -9.89 -30.36
C LEU A 224 -3.97 -11.09 -30.60
N SER A 225 -3.84 -12.12 -29.76
CA SER A 225 -4.71 -13.28 -29.80
C SER A 225 -5.98 -13.00 -29.00
N LYS A 226 -7.11 -13.57 -29.44
CA LYS A 226 -8.34 -13.53 -28.65
C LYS A 226 -8.06 -14.19 -27.29
N ARG A 227 -8.57 -13.58 -26.21
CA ARG A 227 -8.47 -14.20 -24.88
C ARG A 227 -9.03 -15.62 -24.95
N PRO A 228 -8.36 -16.63 -24.37
CA PRO A 228 -8.96 -17.94 -24.23
C PRO A 228 -10.19 -17.81 -23.34
N ALA A 229 -11.34 -17.73 -23.96
CA ALA A 229 -12.63 -17.91 -23.31
C ALA A 229 -13.02 -19.37 -23.51
N PHE A 230 -13.68 -19.96 -22.53
CA PHE A 230 -14.52 -21.11 -22.83
C PHE A 230 -15.53 -20.64 -23.88
N ALA A 231 -15.41 -21.15 -25.09
CA ALA A 231 -16.50 -21.11 -26.06
C ALA A 231 -17.62 -21.96 -25.45
N ALA A 232 -18.50 -21.31 -24.68
CA ALA A 232 -19.77 -21.88 -24.33
C ALA A 232 -20.58 -21.97 -25.63
N TRP A 233 -20.86 -23.21 -26.02
CA TRP A 233 -21.79 -23.72 -27.04
C TRP A 233 -22.60 -22.69 -27.82
#